data_AF-A0A534RJP3-F1
#
_entry.id   AF-A0A534RJP3-F1
#
_cell.length_a   1.000
_cell.length_b   1.000
_cell.length_c   1.000
_cell.angle_alpha   90.00
_cell.angle_beta   90.00
_cell.angle_gamma   90.00
#
_symmetry.space_group_name_H-M   'P 1'
#
loop_
_entity.id
_entity.type
_entity.pdbx_description
1 polymer ?
#
loop_
_entity_poly.entity_id
_entity_poly.type
_entity_poly.pdbx_seq_one_letter_code
_entity_poly.pdbx_strand_id
1 'polypeptide(L)'
;MATTEDELAKKQVQEAVWTWAGRVIVLAVMFGFGFFAAWILWGVGLKGAPALRVRVAEQDAQLLERKNRQVDIEGKLTVCQGRLDECNRSLAAKSAAAQQPAAP
;
A
#
# COMPACT_ATOMS: atom_id res chain seq x y z
N MET A 1 46.03 7.19 -59.21
CA MET A 1 44.60 7.45 -59.46
C MET A 1 43.73 6.55 -58.60
N ALA A 2 43.92 5.22 -58.58
CA ALA A 2 43.14 4.31 -57.71
C ALA A 2 43.38 4.52 -56.20
N THR A 3 44.62 4.81 -55.79
CA THR A 3 44.97 4.97 -54.36
C THR A 3 44.36 6.22 -53.72
N THR A 4 44.16 7.29 -54.49
CA THR A 4 43.53 8.53 -54.02
C THR A 4 42.01 8.41 -53.87
N GLU A 5 41.37 7.59 -54.71
CA GLU A 5 39.93 7.31 -54.62
C GLU A 5 39.60 6.39 -53.44
N ASP A 6 40.44 5.38 -53.19
CA ASP A 6 40.32 4.49 -52.02
C ASP A 6 40.50 5.24 -50.68
N GLU A 7 41.41 6.21 -50.60
CA GLU A 7 41.57 7.02 -49.39
C GLU A 7 40.39 7.98 -49.16
N LEU A 8 39.81 8.53 -50.23
CA LEU A 8 38.60 9.35 -50.14
C LEU A 8 37.38 8.52 -49.71
N ALA A 9 37.23 7.30 -50.24
CA ALA A 9 36.17 6.39 -49.85
C ALA A 9 36.28 6.00 -48.37
N LYS A 10 37.50 5.70 -47.87
CA LYS A 10 37.73 5.40 -46.45
C LYS A 10 37.38 6.58 -45.53
N LYS A 11 37.70 7.81 -45.93
CA LYS A 11 37.34 9.01 -45.14
C LYS A 11 35.83 9.23 -45.09
N GLN A 12 35.12 9.03 -46.19
CA GLN A 12 33.66 9.13 -46.21
C GLN A 12 32.99 8.07 -45.33
N VAL A 13 33.50 6.83 -45.34
CA VAL A 13 33.01 5.77 -44.44
C VAL A 13 33.29 6.12 -42.97
N GLN A 14 34.45 6.69 -42.66
CA GLN A 14 34.80 7.09 -41.31
C GLN A 14 33.92 8.23 -40.77
N GLU A 15 33.61 9.23 -41.61
CA GLU A 15 32.68 10.31 -41.26
C GLU A 15 31.23 9.82 -41.12
N ALA A 16 30.81 8.91 -42.00
CA ALA A 16 29.52 8.25 -41.87
C ALA A 16 29.43 7.47 -40.55
N VAL A 17 30.42 6.64 -40.23
CA VAL A 17 30.45 5.90 -38.96
C VAL A 17 30.44 6.86 -37.76
N TRP A 18 31.17 7.97 -37.83
CA TRP A 18 31.20 8.96 -36.74
C TRP A 18 29.84 9.63 -36.52
N THR A 19 29.15 10.01 -37.58
CA THR A 19 27.80 10.61 -37.47
C THR A 19 26.75 9.63 -36.96
N TRP A 20 26.81 8.36 -37.38
CA TRP A 20 25.92 7.32 -36.87
C TRP A 20 26.23 6.95 -35.41
N ALA A 21 27.50 6.84 -35.04
CA ALA A 21 27.92 6.61 -33.66
C ALA A 21 27.44 7.73 -32.72
N GLY A 22 27.59 8.99 -33.15
CA GLY A 22 27.07 10.14 -32.42
C GLY A 22 25.55 10.07 -32.19
N ARG A 23 24.77 9.69 -33.20
CA ARG A 23 23.32 9.51 -33.06
C ARG A 23 22.94 8.38 -32.10
N VAL A 24 23.66 7.27 -32.14
CA VAL A 24 23.43 6.14 -31.21
C VAL A 24 23.74 6.56 -29.77
N ILE A 25 24.80 7.32 -29.54
CA ILE A 25 25.14 7.84 -28.21
C ILE A 25 24.04 8.78 -27.71
N VAL A 26 23.54 9.70 -28.54
CA VAL A 26 22.45 10.59 -28.16
C VAL A 26 21.17 9.82 -27.82
N LEU A 27 20.84 8.78 -28.60
CA LEU A 27 19.71 7.90 -28.29
C LEU A 27 19.93 7.13 -26.98
N ALA A 28 21.14 6.62 -26.74
CA ALA A 28 21.47 5.92 -25.50
C ALA A 28 21.38 6.84 -24.28
N VAL A 29 21.80 8.10 -24.40
CA VAL A 29 21.69 9.10 -23.34
C VAL A 29 20.23 9.49 -23.09
N MET A 30 19.44 9.75 -24.13
CA MET A 30 18.01 10.04 -23.96
C MET A 30 17.26 8.87 -23.33
N PHE A 31 17.54 7.65 -23.78
CA PHE A 31 16.90 6.44 -23.25
C PHE A 31 17.36 6.16 -21.82
N GLY A 32 18.65 6.26 -21.54
CA GLY A 32 19.21 6.08 -20.20
C GLY A 32 18.70 7.12 -19.21
N PHE A 33 18.62 8.40 -19.61
CA PHE A 33 18.10 9.46 -18.77
C PHE A 33 16.59 9.30 -18.52
N GLY A 34 15.81 8.98 -19.55
CA GLY A 34 14.38 8.71 -19.41
C GLY A 34 14.10 7.49 -18.51
N PHE A 35 14.86 6.41 -18.71
CA PHE A 35 14.75 5.20 -17.89
C PHE A 35 15.17 5.44 -16.44
N PHE A 36 16.24 6.20 -16.22
CA PHE A 36 16.72 6.55 -14.89
C PHE A 36 15.75 7.48 -14.14
N ALA A 37 15.19 8.48 -14.83
CA ALA A 37 14.17 9.36 -14.26
C ALA A 37 12.91 8.58 -13.89
N ALA A 38 12.44 7.69 -14.77
CA ALA A 38 11.33 6.80 -14.49
C ALA A 38 11.64 5.88 -13.31
N TRP A 39 12.86 5.35 -13.22
CA TRP A 39 13.26 4.46 -12.15
C TRP A 39 13.31 5.18 -10.79
N ILE A 40 13.86 6.39 -10.72
CA ILE A 40 13.84 7.20 -9.50
C ILE A 40 12.41 7.52 -9.06
N LEU A 41 11.53 7.89 -10.00
CA LEU A 41 10.15 8.24 -9.69
C LEU A 41 9.37 7.04 -9.11
N TRP A 42 9.67 5.83 -9.58
CA TRP A 42 9.01 4.60 -9.13
C TRP A 42 9.63 4.03 -7.84
N GLY A 43 10.96 4.09 -7.68
CA GLY A 43 11.66 3.55 -6.51
C GLY A 43 11.66 4.48 -5.28
N VAL A 44 11.84 5.78 -5.49
CA VAL A 44 12.08 6.78 -4.43
C VAL A 44 11.07 7.93 -4.45
N GLY A 45 10.30 8.09 -5.54
CA GLY A 45 9.31 9.16 -5.66
C GLY A 45 8.10 9.05 -4.73
N LEU A 46 7.09 9.91 -4.94
CA LEU A 46 5.87 10.02 -4.12
C LEU A 46 5.08 8.70 -3.92
N LYS A 47 5.32 7.69 -4.76
CA LYS A 47 4.73 6.33 -4.69
C LYS A 47 5.78 5.23 -4.46
N GLY A 48 6.99 5.59 -4.05
CA GLY A 48 8.07 4.64 -3.79
C GLY A 48 7.87 3.85 -2.49
N ALA A 49 8.66 2.79 -2.35
CA ALA A 49 8.66 1.88 -1.20
C ALA A 49 8.65 2.57 0.19
N PRO A 50 9.40 3.65 0.47
CA PRO A 50 9.36 4.29 1.77
C PRO A 50 8.02 4.97 2.08
N ALA A 51 7.38 5.60 1.09
CA ALA A 51 6.07 6.24 1.27
C ALA A 51 4.97 5.20 1.52
N LEU A 52 5.04 4.05 0.83
CA LEU A 52 4.10 2.95 1.07
C LEU A 52 4.27 2.34 2.47
N ARG A 53 5.51 2.17 2.94
CA ARG A 53 5.77 1.63 4.29
C ARG A 53 5.15 2.49 5.39
N VAL A 54 5.24 3.81 5.27
CA VAL A 54 4.62 4.73 6.23
C VAL A 54 3.10 4.59 6.21
N ARG A 55 2.49 4.55 5.01
CA ARG A 55 1.04 4.36 4.90
C ARG A 55 0.57 3.01 5.43
N VAL A 56 1.32 1.95 5.20
CA VAL A 56 1.00 0.62 5.74
C VAL A 56 1.05 0.65 7.27
N ALA A 57 2.10 1.23 7.86
CA ALA A 57 2.19 1.37 9.33
C ALA A 57 1.03 2.18 9.92
N GLU A 58 0.62 3.27 9.25
CA GLU A 58 -0.51 4.08 9.66
C GLU A 58 -1.85 3.32 9.54
N GLN A 59 -2.03 2.57 8.46
CA GLN A 59 -3.22 1.72 8.26
C GLN A 59 -3.29 0.58 9.29
N ASP A 60 -2.17 -0.05 9.62
CA ASP A 60 -2.10 -1.08 10.65
C ASP A 60 -2.44 -0.52 12.03
N ALA A 61 -1.96 0.69 12.35
CA ALA A 61 -2.33 1.37 13.60
C ALA A 61 -3.84 1.67 13.67
N GLN A 62 -4.43 2.17 12.57
CA GLN A 62 -5.87 2.41 12.49
C GLN A 62 -6.68 1.12 12.62
N LEU A 63 -6.23 0.03 12.00
CA LEU A 63 -6.88 -1.28 12.12
C LEU A 63 -6.83 -1.80 13.55
N LEU A 64 -5.69 -1.67 14.23
CA LEU A 64 -5.54 -2.07 15.62
C LEU A 64 -6.49 -1.28 16.53
N GLU A 65 -6.58 0.04 16.34
CA GLU A 65 -7.48 0.89 17.10
C GLU A 65 -8.95 0.51 16.88
N ARG A 66 -9.35 0.26 15.63
CA ARG A 66 -10.71 -0.17 15.28
C ARG A 66 -11.05 -1.52 15.91
N LYS A 67 -10.13 -2.49 15.84
CA LYS A 67 -10.31 -3.79 16.50
C LYS A 67 -10.45 -3.65 18.00
N ASN A 68 -9.63 -2.83 18.64
CA ASN A 68 -9.70 -2.63 20.09
C ASN A 68 -11.05 -1.99 20.50
N ARG A 69 -11.54 -1.01 19.72
CA ARG A 69 -12.87 -0.43 19.93
C ARG A 69 -13.99 -1.45 19.73
N GLN A 70 -13.89 -2.36 18.76
CA GLN A 70 -14.88 -3.44 18.58
C GLN A 70 -14.91 -4.37 19.80
N VAL A 71 -13.75 -4.83 20.26
CA VAL A 71 -13.65 -5.70 21.46
C VAL A 71 -14.22 -5.02 22.70
N ASP A 72 -13.93 -3.73 22.91
CA ASP A 72 -14.47 -2.97 24.04
C ASP A 72 -16.00 -2.81 23.97
N ILE A 73 -16.56 -2.56 22.77
CA ILE A 73 -18.01 -2.47 22.57
C ILE A 73 -18.67 -3.83 22.81
N GLU A 74 -18.11 -4.91 22.26
CA GLU A 74 -18.61 -6.28 22.48
C GLU A 74 -18.53 -6.67 23.95
N GLY A 75 -17.45 -6.30 24.65
CA GLY A 75 -17.31 -6.47 26.10
C GLY A 75 -18.39 -5.73 26.89
N LYS A 76 -18.68 -4.48 26.54
CA LYS A 76 -19.78 -3.71 27.16
C LYS A 76 -21.14 -4.32 26.86
N LEU A 77 -21.35 -4.82 25.64
CA LEU A 77 -22.60 -5.42 25.22
C LEU A 77 -22.87 -6.73 25.98
N THR A 78 -21.86 -7.58 26.10
CA THR A 78 -21.94 -8.84 26.88
C THR A 78 -22.21 -8.58 28.36
N VAL A 79 -21.56 -7.57 28.97
CA VAL A 79 -21.85 -7.17 30.36
C VAL A 79 -23.28 -6.65 30.50
N CYS A 80 -23.75 -5.81 29.59
CA CYS A 80 -25.13 -5.31 29.61
C CYS A 80 -26.16 -6.43 29.43
N GLN A 81 -25.90 -7.39 28.53
CA GLN A 81 -26.74 -8.58 28.36
C GLN A 81 -26.74 -9.45 29.63
N GLY A 82 -25.58 -9.70 30.24
CA GLY A 82 -25.50 -10.43 31.50
C GLY A 82 -26.31 -9.76 32.61
N ARG A 83 -26.20 -8.43 32.76
CA ARG A 83 -27.00 -7.67 33.74
C ARG A 83 -28.50 -7.69 33.42
N LEU A 84 -28.89 -7.68 32.14
CA LEU A 84 -30.29 -7.82 31.73
C LEU A 84 -30.83 -9.21 32.06
N ASP A 85 -30.06 -10.26 31.79
CA ASP A 85 -30.43 -11.65 32.10
C ASP A 85 -30.54 -11.88 33.61
N GLU A 86 -29.63 -11.32 34.41
CA GLU A 86 -29.72 -11.32 35.88
C GLU A 86 -30.96 -10.58 36.37
N CYS A 87 -31.24 -9.41 35.81
CA CYS A 87 -32.43 -8.63 36.15
C CYS A 87 -33.70 -9.42 35.80
N ASN A 88 -33.79 -9.98 34.60
CA ASN A 88 -34.90 -10.81 34.16
C ASN A 88 -35.08 -12.06 35.03
N ARG A 89 -34.00 -12.75 35.40
CA ARG A 89 -34.05 -13.88 36.34
C ARG A 89 -34.55 -13.45 37.72
N SER A 90 -34.08 -12.31 38.23
CA SER A 90 -34.52 -11.78 39.53
C SER A 90 -35.98 -11.36 39.51
N LEU A 91 -36.47 -10.83 38.40
CA LEU A 91 -37.85 -10.41 38.20
C LEU A 91 -38.77 -11.63 38.05
N ALA A 92 -38.34 -12.65 37.30
CA ALA A 92 -39.03 -13.93 37.19
C ALA A 92 -39.08 -14.69 38.54
N ALA A 93 -38.00 -14.66 39.33
CA ALA A 93 -37.98 -15.26 40.67
C ALA A 93 -38.91 -14.52 41.64
N LYS A 94 -38.94 -13.18 41.59
CA LYS A 94 -39.85 -12.36 42.40
C LYS A 94 -41.30 -12.51 41.97
N SER A 95 -41.59 -12.60 40.67
CA SER A 95 -42.94 -12.85 40.18
C SER A 95 -43.41 -14.26 40.54
N ALA A 96 -42.54 -15.28 40.43
CA ALA A 96 -42.85 -16.64 40.88
C ALA A 96 -43.09 -16.73 42.40
N ALA A 97 -42.32 -16.01 43.21
CA ALA A 97 -42.53 -15.90 44.65
C ALA A 97 -43.81 -15.12 45.01
N ALA A 98 -44.18 -14.10 44.22
CA ALA A 98 -45.44 -13.37 44.37
C ALA A 98 -46.66 -14.19 43.90
N GLN A 99 -46.46 -15.16 42.99
CA GLN A 99 -47.48 -16.09 42.52
C GLN A 99 -47.74 -17.23 43.51
N GLN A 100 -46.88 -17.40 44.53
CA GLN A 100 -47.09 -18.37 45.59
C GLN A 100 -48.22 -17.83 46.48
N PRO A 101 -49.45 -18.38 46.37
CA PRO A 101 -50.57 -17.85 47.11
C PRO A 101 -50.30 -18.12 48.58
N ALA A 102 -50.50 -17.09 49.40
CA ALA A 102 -50.93 -17.30 50.77
C ALA A 102 -52.13 -18.26 50.72
N ALA A 103 -51.91 -19.49 51.16
CA ALA A 103 -52.93 -20.51 51.31
C ALA A 103 -52.82 -21.01 52.76
N PRO A 104 -53.96 -21.45 53.32
CA PRO A 104 -54.73 -20.84 54.42
C PRO A 104 -54.08 -20.88 55.81
#